data_AF-A0A7S1FBV1-F1
#
_entry.id   AF-A0A7S1FBV1-F1
#
_cell.length_a   1.000
_cell.length_b   1.000
_cell.length_c   1.000
_cell.angle_alpha   90.00
_cell.angle_beta   90.00
_cell.angle_gamma   90.00
#
_symmetry.space_group_name_H-M   'P 1'
#
loop_
_entity.id
_entity.type
_entity.pdbx_description
1 polymer ?
#
loop_
_entity_poly.entity_id
_entity_poly.type
_entity_poly.pdbx_seq_one_letter_code
_entity_poly.pdbx_strand_id
1 'polypeptide(L)'
;CDSALGCGYPVMDSALLVVCFCFAVFSEVAFASTGFGSALITEIGWMFCAALGISSGDLESAVLNVIATEAIASAVQLAVVAKHCHFRLCVIGNISMVLSMPLGVWMLETFGTSIWMKRILGGIFLFIALYRAVAMGYLGLGHVLPEREALEGQGWRAELAFVCALLASGITRAALGVAGPPVMILLTFYSLDKDRWRFFACANRVTMCCVQVLLMWDSNAMQVHHLSRYVVVAV
;
A
#
# COMPACT_ATOMS: atom_id res chain seq x y z
N CYS A 1 3.36 42.51 23.92
CA CYS A 1 3.21 42.17 22.50
C CYS A 1 2.90 40.70 22.39
N ASP A 2 1.67 40.33 22.75
CA ASP A 2 1.15 38.99 22.66
C ASP A 2 0.40 38.87 21.33
N SER A 3 1.15 38.65 20.25
CA SER A 3 0.57 38.15 19.01
C SER A 3 0.46 36.63 19.14
N ALA A 4 -0.56 36.20 19.89
CA ALA A 4 -1.15 34.89 19.75
C ALA A 4 -1.65 34.76 18.31
N LEU A 5 -0.77 34.28 17.43
CA LEU A 5 -1.15 33.68 16.16
C LEU A 5 -2.07 32.52 16.51
N GLY A 6 -3.37 32.80 16.49
CA GLY A 6 -4.40 31.80 16.33
C GLY A 6 -4.11 31.08 15.01
N CYS A 7 -3.26 30.06 15.09
CA CYS A 7 -3.09 29.08 14.03
C CYS A 7 -4.39 28.28 14.01
N GLY A 8 -5.43 28.88 13.42
CA GLY A 8 -6.65 28.21 13.08
C GLY A 8 -6.25 27.06 12.17
N TYR A 9 -6.20 25.86 12.73
CA TYR A 9 -6.03 24.65 11.96
C TYR A 9 -7.15 24.65 10.91
N PRO A 10 -6.83 24.57 9.60
CA PRO A 10 -7.90 24.49 8.61
C PRO A 10 -8.68 23.24 8.94
N VAL A 11 -9.93 23.43 9.38
CA VAL A 11 -10.96 22.40 9.34
C VAL A 11 -10.87 21.82 7.95
N MET A 12 -10.66 20.51 7.85
CA MET A 12 -10.49 19.84 6.57
C MET A 12 -11.64 20.28 5.65
N ASP A 13 -11.30 20.97 4.56
CA ASP A 13 -12.29 21.57 3.68
C ASP A 13 -13.25 20.46 3.23
N SER A 14 -14.56 20.68 3.32
CA SER A 14 -15.54 19.60 3.09
C SER A 14 -15.37 18.99 1.68
N ALA A 15 -14.84 19.78 0.75
CA ALA A 15 -14.40 19.33 -0.56
C ALA A 15 -13.28 18.28 -0.52
N LEU A 16 -12.24 18.44 0.31
CA LEU A 16 -11.16 17.46 0.46
C LEU A 16 -11.71 16.13 0.97
N LEU A 17 -12.62 16.17 1.94
CA LEU A 17 -13.23 14.98 2.52
C LEU A 17 -14.02 14.18 1.48
N VAL A 18 -14.87 14.86 0.70
CA VAL A 18 -15.66 14.23 -0.37
C VAL A 18 -14.76 13.61 -1.43
N VAL A 19 -13.73 14.33 -1.88
CA VAL A 19 -12.80 13.83 -2.91
C VAL A 19 -12.00 12.63 -2.40
N CYS A 20 -11.48 12.68 -1.18
CA CYS A 20 -10.79 11.55 -0.55
C CYS A 20 -11.71 10.32 -0.41
N PHE A 21 -12.96 10.52 -0.02
CA PHE A 21 -13.95 9.44 0.05
C PHE A 21 -14.20 8.80 -1.31
N CYS A 22 -14.39 9.59 -2.38
CA CYS A 22 -14.57 9.07 -3.73
C CYS A 22 -13.36 8.26 -4.20
N PHE A 23 -12.14 8.74 -3.95
CA PHE A 23 -10.92 7.98 -4.28
C PHE A 23 -10.81 6.70 -3.46
N ALA A 24 -11.14 6.72 -2.17
CA ALA A 24 -11.13 5.54 -1.30
C ALA A 24 -12.12 4.46 -1.78
N VAL A 25 -13.35 4.85 -2.12
CA VAL A 25 -14.35 3.91 -2.65
C VAL A 25 -13.88 3.32 -3.99
N PHE A 26 -13.39 4.17 -4.90
CA PHE A 26 -12.90 3.72 -6.19
C PHE A 26 -11.69 2.78 -6.05
N SER A 27 -10.78 3.10 -5.13
CA SER A 27 -9.57 2.32 -4.88
C SER A 27 -9.88 0.94 -4.29
N GLU A 28 -10.90 0.84 -3.43
CA GLU A 28 -11.37 -0.43 -2.89
C GLU A 28 -12.15 -1.27 -3.90
N VAL A 29 -12.93 -0.65 -4.79
CA VAL A 29 -13.56 -1.37 -5.92
C VAL A 29 -12.50 -1.92 -6.89
N ALA A 30 -11.47 -1.12 -7.19
CA ALA A 30 -10.34 -1.55 -8.00
C ALA A 30 -9.57 -2.71 -7.32
N PHE A 31 -9.40 -2.65 -6.00
CA PHE A 31 -8.79 -3.74 -5.25
C PHE A 31 -9.67 -5.00 -5.23
N ALA A 32 -10.97 -4.87 -4.99
CA ALA A 32 -11.88 -6.02 -4.95
C ALA A 32 -11.90 -6.78 -6.30
N SER A 33 -11.75 -6.06 -7.41
CA SER A 33 -11.73 -6.61 -8.77
C SER A 33 -10.37 -7.20 -9.17
N THR A 34 -9.27 -6.52 -8.86
CA THR A 34 -7.92 -6.89 -9.35
C THR A 34 -7.02 -7.55 -8.30
N GLY A 35 -7.38 -7.45 -7.01
CA GLY A 35 -6.53 -7.84 -5.89
C GLY A 35 -5.33 -6.92 -5.64
N PHE A 36 -5.27 -5.74 -6.29
CA PHE A 36 -4.20 -4.75 -6.15
C PHE A 36 -4.71 -3.31 -6.34
N GLY A 37 -3.86 -2.32 -6.03
CA GLY A 37 -4.03 -0.96 -6.55
C GLY A 37 -4.71 0.06 -5.65
N SER A 38 -5.29 -0.31 -4.50
CA SER A 38 -5.95 0.66 -3.61
C SER A 38 -5.01 1.79 -3.16
N ALA A 39 -3.86 1.45 -2.57
CA ALA A 39 -2.86 2.42 -2.13
C ALA A 39 -2.39 3.35 -3.26
N LEU A 40 -2.13 2.80 -4.45
CA LEU A 40 -1.70 3.57 -5.62
C LEU A 40 -2.76 4.58 -6.07
N ILE A 41 -4.03 4.15 -6.14
CA ILE A 41 -5.13 5.02 -6.55
C ILE A 41 -5.33 6.14 -5.51
N THR A 42 -5.27 5.80 -4.23
CA THR A 42 -5.40 6.77 -3.13
C THR A 42 -4.24 7.78 -3.13
N GLU A 43 -3.00 7.33 -3.35
CA GLU A 43 -1.83 8.23 -3.46
C GLU A 43 -1.89 9.13 -4.68
N ILE A 44 -2.24 8.59 -5.85
CA ILE A 44 -2.42 9.37 -7.07
C ILE A 44 -3.52 10.42 -6.86
N GLY A 45 -4.65 10.03 -6.27
CA GLY A 45 -5.73 10.93 -5.90
C GLY A 45 -5.26 12.05 -4.95
N TRP A 46 -4.47 11.70 -3.94
CA TRP A 46 -3.89 12.68 -3.01
C TRP A 46 -2.98 13.70 -3.70
N MET A 47 -2.14 13.25 -4.64
CA MET A 47 -1.27 14.14 -5.42
C MET A 47 -2.06 15.02 -6.39
N PHE A 48 -3.16 14.53 -6.96
CA PHE A 48 -4.08 15.37 -7.74
C PHE A 48 -4.73 16.45 -6.87
N CYS A 49 -5.19 16.11 -5.67
CA CYS A 49 -5.72 17.10 -4.71
C CYS A 49 -4.67 18.16 -4.35
N ALA A 50 -3.41 17.76 -4.19
CA ALA A 50 -2.32 18.68 -3.90
C ALA A 50 -2.03 19.62 -5.08
N ALA A 51 -2.06 19.11 -6.32
CA ALA A 51 -1.92 19.94 -7.52
C ALA A 51 -3.04 20.97 -7.68
N LEU A 52 -4.23 20.68 -7.16
CA LEU A 52 -5.37 21.60 -7.11
C LEU A 52 -5.36 22.55 -5.90
N GLY A 53 -4.35 22.46 -5.03
CA GLY A 53 -4.24 23.28 -3.81
C GLY A 53 -5.21 22.86 -2.69
N ILE A 54 -5.82 21.68 -2.78
CA ILE A 54 -6.80 21.16 -1.81
C ILE A 54 -6.11 20.37 -0.69
N SER A 55 -4.96 19.75 -0.97
CA SER A 55 -4.18 18.92 -0.05
C SER A 55 -2.76 19.46 0.15
N SER A 56 -2.09 19.09 1.27
CA SER A 56 -0.69 19.44 1.52
C SER A 56 0.29 18.74 0.56
N GLY A 57 -0.11 17.60 -0.02
CA GLY A 57 0.75 16.80 -0.89
C GLY A 57 1.90 16.08 -0.17
N ASP A 58 1.93 16.08 1.17
CA ASP A 58 2.94 15.39 1.96
C ASP A 58 2.76 13.87 1.87
N LEU A 59 3.89 13.15 1.77
CA LEU A 59 3.87 11.69 1.65
C LEU A 59 3.37 11.03 2.93
N GLU A 60 3.83 11.50 4.09
CA GLU A 60 3.43 10.99 5.39
C GLU A 60 1.91 11.09 5.60
N SER A 61 1.31 12.23 5.24
CA SER A 61 -0.15 12.43 5.32
C SER A 61 -0.89 11.54 4.33
N ALA A 62 -0.34 11.30 3.13
CA ALA A 62 -0.91 10.36 2.17
C ALA A 62 -0.92 8.93 2.74
N VAL A 63 0.20 8.48 3.31
CA VAL A 63 0.36 7.15 3.89
C VAL A 63 -0.62 6.92 5.04
N LEU A 64 -0.80 7.89 5.94
CA LEU A 64 -1.77 7.80 7.03
C LEU A 64 -3.22 7.66 6.53
N ASN A 65 -3.61 8.44 5.51
CA ASN A 65 -4.93 8.34 4.90
C ASN A 65 -5.15 6.99 4.20
N VAL A 66 -4.12 6.46 3.54
CA VAL A 66 -4.14 5.12 2.95
C VAL A 66 -4.38 4.06 4.03
N ILE A 67 -3.66 4.11 5.16
CA ILE A 67 -3.84 3.15 6.26
C ILE A 67 -5.27 3.20 6.82
N ALA A 68 -5.79 4.40 7.07
CA ALA A 68 -7.12 4.58 7.65
C ALA A 68 -8.22 4.00 6.73
N THR A 69 -8.14 4.29 5.43
CA THR A 69 -9.12 3.81 4.43
C THR A 69 -9.01 2.30 4.19
N GLU A 70 -7.79 1.77 4.08
CA GLU A 70 -7.56 0.34 3.82
C GLU A 70 -7.91 -0.54 5.02
N ALA A 71 -7.74 -0.08 6.26
CA ALA A 71 -7.94 -0.90 7.45
C ALA A 71 -9.38 -1.44 7.54
N ILE A 72 -10.39 -0.57 7.36
CA ILE A 72 -11.80 -0.93 7.46
C ILE A 72 -12.20 -1.85 6.30
N ALA A 73 -11.88 -1.44 5.06
CA ALA A 73 -12.24 -2.19 3.87
C ALA A 73 -11.58 -3.58 3.84
N SER A 74 -10.32 -3.67 4.27
CA SER A 74 -9.59 -4.95 4.31
C SER A 74 -10.15 -5.89 5.36
N ALA A 75 -10.62 -5.38 6.51
CA ALA A 75 -11.26 -6.22 7.53
C ALA A 75 -12.58 -6.83 7.03
N VAL A 76 -13.42 -6.03 6.36
CA VAL A 76 -14.68 -6.51 5.75
C VAL A 76 -14.39 -7.53 4.65
N GLN A 77 -13.45 -7.23 3.75
CA GLN A 77 -13.09 -8.14 2.67
C GLN A 77 -12.50 -9.44 3.20
N LEU A 78 -11.64 -9.38 4.22
CA LEU A 78 -11.06 -10.56 4.87
C LEU A 78 -12.14 -11.51 5.41
N ALA A 79 -13.20 -10.97 6.02
CA ALA A 79 -14.33 -11.77 6.50
C ALA A 79 -15.07 -12.47 5.34
N VAL A 80 -15.26 -11.78 4.20
CA VAL A 80 -15.93 -12.34 3.01
C VAL A 80 -15.11 -13.47 2.37
N VAL A 81 -13.78 -13.34 2.31
CA VAL A 81 -12.90 -14.34 1.68
C VAL A 81 -12.31 -15.34 2.67
N ALA A 82 -12.74 -15.34 3.94
CA ALA A 82 -12.18 -16.16 5.01
C ALA A 82 -12.15 -17.67 4.71
N LYS A 83 -13.10 -18.16 3.91
CA LYS A 83 -13.16 -19.57 3.49
C LYS A 83 -12.00 -20.02 2.60
N HIS A 84 -11.25 -19.09 2.01
CA HIS A 84 -10.08 -19.38 1.17
C HIS A 84 -8.76 -19.27 1.97
N CYS A 85 -8.84 -19.39 3.28
CA CYS A 85 -7.69 -19.28 4.17
C CYS A 85 -6.63 -20.35 3.86
N HIS A 86 -5.41 -19.90 3.62
CA HIS A 86 -4.25 -20.76 3.49
C HIS A 86 -3.20 -20.38 4.54
N PHE A 87 -3.31 -21.01 5.71
CA PHE A 87 -2.57 -20.63 6.92
C PHE A 87 -1.06 -20.48 6.71
N ARG A 88 -0.43 -21.44 6.03
CA ARG A 88 1.02 -21.42 5.77
C ARG A 88 1.48 -20.18 4.99
N LEU A 89 0.72 -19.79 3.95
CA LEU A 89 1.04 -18.62 3.13
C LEU A 89 0.90 -17.35 3.97
N CYS A 90 -0.17 -17.25 4.76
CA CYS A 90 -0.38 -16.12 5.64
C CYS A 90 0.72 -16.01 6.69
N VAL A 91 1.11 -17.08 7.36
CA VAL A 91 2.17 -17.02 8.39
C VAL A 91 3.50 -16.59 7.80
N ILE A 92 3.98 -17.28 6.75
CA ILE A 92 5.27 -16.96 6.12
C ILE A 92 5.27 -15.52 5.63
N GLY A 93 4.18 -15.13 4.97
CA GLY A 93 4.14 -13.82 4.35
C GLY A 93 3.98 -12.68 5.33
N ASN A 94 3.11 -12.82 6.34
CA ASN A 94 2.95 -11.79 7.37
C ASN A 94 4.24 -11.62 8.18
N ILE A 95 4.90 -12.70 8.59
CA ILE A 95 6.16 -12.62 9.34
C ILE A 95 7.22 -11.88 8.52
N SER A 96 7.39 -12.27 7.25
CA SER A 96 8.36 -11.64 6.35
C SER A 96 8.12 -10.14 6.22
N MET A 97 6.85 -9.73 6.05
CA MET A 97 6.53 -8.32 5.91
C MET A 97 6.75 -7.55 7.20
N VAL A 98 6.21 -8.03 8.32
CA VAL A 98 6.33 -7.37 9.63
C VAL A 98 7.79 -7.14 10.02
N LEU A 99 8.68 -8.11 9.77
CA LEU A 99 10.10 -7.97 10.06
C LEU A 99 10.79 -6.82 9.31
N SER A 100 10.29 -6.49 8.12
CA SER A 100 10.90 -5.49 7.25
C SER A 100 10.29 -4.09 7.36
N MET A 101 9.10 -3.98 7.98
CA MET A 101 8.40 -2.70 8.14
C MET A 101 9.15 -1.66 8.98
N PRO A 102 9.84 -1.99 10.10
CA PRO A 102 10.61 -1.00 10.85
C PRO A 102 11.66 -0.27 10.00
N LEU A 103 12.32 -0.99 9.08
CA LEU A 103 13.26 -0.38 8.14
C LEU A 103 12.56 0.60 7.20
N GLY A 104 11.36 0.26 6.72
CA GLY A 104 10.57 1.16 5.88
C GLY A 104 10.07 2.40 6.64
N VAL A 105 9.64 2.27 7.90
CA VAL A 105 9.26 3.41 8.74
C VAL A 105 10.45 4.34 8.96
N TRP A 106 11.63 3.78 9.27
CA TRP A 106 12.86 4.55 9.37
C TRP A 106 13.19 5.32 8.07
N MET A 107 12.97 4.72 6.90
CA MET A 107 13.11 5.41 5.61
C MET A 107 12.07 6.52 5.43
N LEU A 108 10.81 6.31 5.82
CA LEU A 108 9.76 7.32 5.76
C LEU A 108 10.09 8.53 6.65
N GLU A 109 10.55 8.29 7.88
CA GLU A 109 10.95 9.36 8.79
C GLU A 109 12.15 10.16 8.27
N THR A 110 13.13 9.46 7.68
CA THR A 110 14.37 10.09 7.21
C THR A 110 14.18 10.85 5.89
N PHE A 111 13.33 10.33 4.99
CA PHE A 111 13.24 10.81 3.59
C PHE A 111 11.82 11.19 3.14
N GLY A 112 10.81 11.11 3.99
CA GLY A 112 9.40 11.29 3.61
C GLY A 112 9.06 12.66 3.03
N THR A 113 9.79 13.70 3.42
CA THR A 113 9.66 15.07 2.88
C THR A 113 10.45 15.27 1.58
N SER A 114 11.35 14.35 1.23
CA SER A 114 12.19 14.47 0.04
C SER A 114 11.43 14.20 -1.25
N ILE A 115 11.45 15.17 -2.17
CA ILE A 115 10.85 15.03 -3.49
C ILE A 115 11.49 13.92 -4.33
N TRP A 116 12.76 13.59 -4.07
CA TRP A 116 13.49 12.56 -4.81
C TRP A 116 12.93 11.17 -4.53
N MET A 117 12.48 10.89 -3.31
CA MET A 117 11.84 9.61 -2.96
C MET A 117 10.59 9.38 -3.81
N LYS A 118 9.72 10.40 -3.92
CA LYS A 118 8.52 10.36 -4.77
C LYS A 118 8.85 10.12 -6.24
N ARG A 119 9.91 10.76 -6.76
CA ARG A 119 10.35 10.61 -8.15
C ARG A 119 10.92 9.23 -8.44
N ILE A 120 11.74 8.69 -7.55
CA ILE A 120 12.30 7.34 -7.67
C ILE A 120 11.15 6.32 -7.67
N LEU A 121 10.16 6.50 -6.81
CA LEU A 121 8.97 5.64 -6.78
C LEU A 121 8.19 5.69 -8.10
N GLY A 122 7.86 6.88 -8.58
CA GLY A 122 7.21 7.07 -9.87
C GLY A 122 8.03 6.45 -11.02
N GLY A 123 9.36 6.55 -10.97
CA GLY A 123 10.28 5.94 -11.93
C GLY A 123 10.25 4.41 -11.90
N ILE A 124 10.25 3.79 -10.72
CA ILE A 124 10.14 2.33 -10.58
C ILE A 124 8.80 1.85 -11.14
N PHE A 125 7.70 2.53 -10.82
CA PHE A 125 6.38 2.18 -11.35
C PHE A 125 6.29 2.33 -12.86
N LEU A 126 6.82 3.44 -13.39
CA LEU A 126 6.86 3.68 -14.83
C LEU A 126 7.70 2.61 -15.53
N PHE A 127 8.83 2.21 -14.94
CA PHE A 127 9.66 1.13 -15.46
C PHE A 127 8.93 -0.21 -15.49
N ILE A 128 8.25 -0.60 -14.40
CA ILE A 128 7.45 -1.83 -14.34
C ILE A 128 6.31 -1.79 -15.37
N ALA A 129 5.62 -0.65 -15.49
CA ALA A 129 4.53 -0.46 -16.45
C ALA A 129 5.04 -0.56 -17.89
N LEU A 130 6.17 0.08 -18.21
CA LEU A 130 6.81 0.02 -19.52
C LEU A 130 7.27 -1.40 -19.84
N TYR A 131 7.92 -2.08 -18.90
CA TYR A 131 8.32 -3.48 -19.05
C TYR A 131 7.11 -4.37 -19.36
N ARG A 132 6.01 -4.22 -18.62
CA ARG A 132 4.76 -4.96 -18.87
C ARG A 132 4.15 -4.62 -20.23
N ALA A 133 4.11 -3.34 -20.61
CA ALA A 133 3.58 -2.91 -21.90
C ALA A 133 4.39 -3.45 -23.07
N VAL A 134 5.72 -3.47 -22.96
CA VAL A 134 6.62 -4.05 -23.98
C VAL A 134 6.47 -5.57 -24.03
N ALA A 135 6.44 -6.24 -22.87
CA ALA A 135 6.26 -7.69 -22.80
C ALA A 135 4.92 -8.14 -23.41
N MET A 136 3.83 -7.39 -23.17
CA MET A 136 2.50 -7.69 -23.73
C MET A 136 2.35 -7.26 -25.20
N GLY A 137 2.89 -6.09 -25.57
CA GLY A 137 2.63 -5.46 -26.86
C GLY A 137 3.63 -5.78 -27.97
N TYR A 138 4.93 -5.85 -27.67
CA TYR A 138 5.96 -6.00 -28.70
C TYR A 138 6.42 -7.44 -28.93
N LEU A 139 6.43 -8.26 -27.88
CA LEU A 139 6.94 -9.63 -27.97
C LEU A 139 5.85 -10.67 -28.31
N GLY A 140 4.57 -10.28 -28.37
CA GLY A 140 3.46 -11.23 -28.57
C GLY A 140 3.39 -12.31 -27.48
N LEU A 141 4.14 -12.16 -26.37
CA LEU A 141 4.21 -13.10 -25.25
C LEU A 141 2.91 -13.16 -24.44
N GLY A 142 1.85 -12.45 -24.84
CA GLY A 142 0.51 -12.64 -24.27
C GLY A 142 0.02 -14.10 -24.34
N HIS A 143 0.47 -14.85 -25.34
CA HIS A 143 0.22 -16.30 -25.47
C HIS A 143 1.41 -17.20 -25.08
N VAL A 144 2.59 -16.64 -24.80
CA VAL A 144 3.85 -17.36 -24.55
C VAL A 144 4.51 -16.88 -23.25
N LEU A 145 3.74 -16.35 -22.30
CA LEU A 145 4.20 -16.35 -20.91
C LEU A 145 4.38 -17.83 -20.54
N PRO A 146 5.59 -18.27 -20.16
CA PRO A 146 5.80 -19.65 -19.75
C PRO A 146 4.75 -20.00 -18.70
N GLU A 147 4.17 -21.20 -18.81
CA GLU A 147 3.13 -21.70 -17.92
C GLU A 147 3.55 -21.38 -16.48
N ARG A 148 2.85 -20.42 -15.86
CA ARG A 148 3.30 -19.84 -14.59
C ARG A 148 3.36 -20.95 -13.56
N GLU A 149 4.56 -21.23 -13.09
CA GLU A 149 4.79 -22.24 -12.08
C GLU A 149 3.96 -21.94 -10.84
N ALA A 150 3.15 -22.90 -10.40
CA ALA A 150 2.38 -22.76 -9.17
C ALA A 150 3.33 -22.49 -8.01
N LEU A 151 3.18 -21.36 -7.32
CA LEU A 151 4.08 -20.99 -6.22
C LEU A 151 4.13 -22.07 -5.13
N GLU A 152 3.01 -22.77 -4.95
CA GLU A 152 2.89 -23.88 -4.02
C GLU A 152 3.49 -25.15 -4.60
N GLY A 153 4.40 -25.79 -3.86
CA GLY A 153 4.97 -27.08 -4.23
C GLY A 153 6.26 -27.03 -5.08
N GLN A 154 6.70 -25.83 -5.50
CA GLN A 154 7.93 -25.61 -6.28
C GLN A 154 9.24 -25.67 -5.47
N GLY A 155 9.15 -26.00 -4.17
CA GLY A 155 10.32 -26.16 -3.29
C GLY A 155 10.94 -24.85 -2.80
N TRP A 156 12.15 -24.93 -2.23
CA TRP A 156 12.78 -23.85 -1.45
C TRP A 156 13.07 -22.57 -2.25
N ARG A 157 13.27 -22.65 -3.58
CA ARG A 157 13.58 -21.50 -4.43
C ARG A 157 12.38 -20.56 -4.59
N ALA A 158 11.19 -21.13 -4.81
CA ALA A 158 9.95 -20.37 -4.90
C ALA A 158 9.58 -19.75 -3.55
N GLU A 159 9.78 -20.49 -2.46
CA GLU A 159 9.58 -19.98 -1.10
C GLU A 159 10.54 -18.83 -0.76
N LEU A 160 11.83 -18.94 -1.14
CA LEU A 160 12.80 -17.88 -0.95
C LEU A 160 12.43 -16.64 -1.78
N ALA A 161 12.05 -16.80 -3.05
CA ALA A 161 11.61 -15.70 -3.90
C ALA A 161 10.36 -15.00 -3.32
N PHE A 162 9.42 -15.78 -2.79
CA PHE A 162 8.24 -15.26 -2.09
C PHE A 162 8.63 -14.45 -0.85
N VAL A 163 9.48 -15.00 0.02
CA VAL A 163 9.97 -14.30 1.22
C VAL A 163 10.69 -13.01 0.85
N CYS A 164 11.59 -13.03 -0.14
CA CYS A 164 12.30 -11.83 -0.59
C CYS A 164 11.35 -10.76 -1.15
N ALA A 165 10.37 -11.17 -1.97
CA ALA A 165 9.37 -10.25 -2.49
C ALA A 165 8.54 -9.62 -1.36
N LEU A 166 8.20 -10.39 -0.34
CA LEU A 166 7.42 -9.90 0.80
C LEU A 166 8.26 -9.00 1.71
N LEU A 167 9.52 -9.33 2.00
CA LEU A 167 10.43 -8.41 2.69
C LEU A 167 10.51 -7.05 1.95
N ALA A 168 10.67 -7.06 0.62
CA ALA A 168 10.64 -5.82 -0.16
C ALA A 168 9.27 -5.11 -0.09
N SER A 169 8.18 -5.87 -0.02
CA SER A 169 6.80 -5.35 0.09
C SER A 169 6.54 -4.68 1.43
N GLY A 170 7.08 -5.22 2.54
CA GLY A 170 6.97 -4.60 3.86
C GLY A 170 7.76 -3.29 3.95
N ILE A 171 8.97 -3.23 3.37
CA ILE A 171 9.75 -1.99 3.27
C ILE A 171 8.98 -0.94 2.46
N THR A 172 8.53 -1.29 1.25
CA THR A 172 7.83 -0.36 0.36
C THR A 172 6.49 0.09 0.93
N ARG A 173 5.76 -0.79 1.61
CA ARG A 173 4.55 -0.43 2.37
C ARG A 173 4.83 0.62 3.43
N ALA A 174 5.79 0.36 4.31
CA ALA A 174 6.06 1.24 5.43
C ALA A 174 6.72 2.56 4.99
N ALA A 175 7.58 2.52 3.98
CA ALA A 175 8.27 3.70 3.47
C ALA A 175 7.38 4.60 2.61
N LEU A 176 6.44 4.01 1.86
CA LEU A 176 5.76 4.72 0.76
C LEU A 176 4.24 4.60 0.80
N GLY A 177 3.68 3.66 1.55
CA GLY A 177 2.25 3.34 1.52
C GLY A 177 1.89 2.22 0.54
N VAL A 178 2.80 1.78 -0.34
CA VAL A 178 2.49 0.80 -1.39
C VAL A 178 3.22 -0.53 -1.21
N ALA A 179 2.49 -1.60 -0.87
CA ALA A 179 3.04 -2.95 -0.67
C ALA A 179 3.09 -3.82 -1.95
N GLY A 180 2.19 -3.58 -2.90
CA GLY A 180 1.97 -4.46 -4.06
C GLY A 180 3.12 -4.68 -5.06
N PRO A 181 4.06 -3.74 -5.32
CA PRO A 181 4.91 -3.80 -6.51
C PRO A 181 5.87 -5.01 -6.52
N PRO A 182 6.61 -5.31 -5.44
CA PRO A 182 7.48 -6.49 -5.42
C PRO A 182 6.69 -7.80 -5.59
N VAL A 183 5.48 -7.90 -5.03
CA VAL A 183 4.64 -9.09 -5.22
C VAL A 183 4.09 -9.19 -6.64
N MET A 184 3.75 -8.08 -7.28
CA MET A 184 3.32 -8.06 -8.69
C MET A 184 4.44 -8.54 -9.63
N ILE A 185 5.69 -8.25 -9.30
CA ILE A 185 6.86 -8.79 -10.02
C ILE A 185 6.97 -10.29 -9.75
N LEU A 186 6.84 -10.75 -8.50
CA LEU A 186 6.87 -12.18 -8.21
C LEU A 186 5.81 -12.95 -9.01
N LEU A 187 4.59 -12.42 -9.10
CA LEU A 187 3.48 -13.01 -9.84
C LEU A 187 3.66 -12.91 -11.38
N THR A 188 4.72 -12.29 -11.90
CA THR A 188 5.09 -12.45 -13.32
C THR A 188 5.66 -13.85 -13.57
N PHE A 189 6.33 -14.42 -12.57
CA PHE A 189 7.06 -15.69 -12.66
C PHE A 189 6.26 -16.86 -12.11
N TYR A 190 5.53 -16.63 -11.01
CA TYR A 190 4.74 -17.66 -10.33
C TYR A 190 3.24 -17.40 -10.44
N SER A 191 2.44 -18.46 -10.42
CA SER A 191 0.98 -18.39 -10.28
C SER A 191 0.57 -18.66 -8.84
N LEU A 192 -0.45 -17.95 -8.38
CA LEU A 192 -1.15 -18.25 -7.14
C LEU A 192 -2.64 -18.27 -7.47
N ASP A 193 -3.36 -19.20 -6.84
CA ASP A 193 -4.82 -19.24 -6.96
C ASP A 193 -5.42 -17.88 -6.59
N LYS A 194 -6.38 -17.43 -7.40
CA LYS A 194 -6.96 -16.08 -7.28
C LYS A 194 -7.59 -15.86 -5.91
N ASP A 195 -8.34 -16.83 -5.40
CA ASP A 195 -9.08 -16.64 -4.15
C ASP A 195 -8.15 -16.74 -2.94
N ARG A 196 -7.15 -17.63 -3.00
CA ARG A 196 -6.08 -17.66 -2.00
C ARG A 196 -5.25 -16.38 -1.98
N TRP A 197 -4.94 -15.83 -3.17
CA TRP A 197 -4.29 -14.52 -3.29
C TRP A 197 -5.11 -13.42 -2.64
N ARG A 198 -6.41 -13.35 -2.91
CA ARG A 198 -7.29 -12.33 -2.33
C ARG A 198 -7.36 -12.43 -0.81
N PHE A 199 -7.49 -13.65 -0.27
CA PHE A 199 -7.45 -13.85 1.18
C PHE A 199 -6.11 -13.40 1.77
N PHE A 200 -5.00 -13.86 1.19
CA PHE A 200 -3.65 -13.49 1.62
C PHE A 200 -3.44 -11.96 1.58
N ALA A 201 -3.84 -11.30 0.48
CA ALA A 201 -3.73 -9.86 0.33
C ALA A 201 -4.54 -9.10 1.40
N CYS A 202 -5.78 -9.53 1.68
CA CYS A 202 -6.60 -8.92 2.74
C CYS A 202 -5.97 -9.14 4.13
N ALA A 203 -5.53 -10.37 4.43
CA ALA A 203 -4.90 -10.70 5.71
C ALA A 203 -3.63 -9.87 5.93
N ASN A 204 -2.78 -9.76 4.91
CA ASN A 204 -1.58 -8.94 4.98
C ASN A 204 -1.89 -7.46 5.19
N ARG A 205 -2.89 -6.91 4.49
CA ARG A 205 -3.26 -5.51 4.68
C ARG A 205 -3.69 -5.22 6.10
N VAL A 206 -4.53 -6.07 6.68
CA VAL A 206 -4.95 -5.92 8.08
C VAL A 206 -3.73 -5.93 9.00
N THR A 207 -2.85 -6.93 8.87
CA THR A 207 -1.63 -7.01 9.66
C THR A 207 -0.73 -5.79 9.48
N MET A 208 -0.51 -5.34 8.25
CA MET A 208 0.28 -4.15 7.94
C MET A 208 -0.33 -2.90 8.55
N CYS A 209 -1.64 -2.69 8.44
CA CYS A 209 -2.29 -1.53 9.03
C CYS A 209 -2.09 -1.53 10.55
N CYS A 210 -2.28 -2.67 11.22
CA CYS A 210 -2.05 -2.79 12.65
C CYS A 210 -0.58 -2.49 13.03
N VAL A 211 0.38 -3.12 12.35
CA VAL A 211 1.81 -2.97 12.65
C VAL A 211 2.30 -1.56 12.35
N GLN A 212 1.87 -0.96 11.24
CA GLN A 212 2.27 0.40 10.87
C GLN A 212 1.71 1.42 11.86
N VAL A 213 0.46 1.27 12.31
CA VAL A 213 -0.10 2.10 13.38
C VAL A 213 0.71 1.96 14.67
N LEU A 214 1.08 0.74 15.06
CA LEU A 214 1.90 0.51 16.26
C LEU A 214 3.29 1.14 16.14
N LEU A 215 3.97 0.98 15.00
CA LEU A 215 5.30 1.55 14.78
C LEU A 215 5.26 3.08 14.73
N MET A 216 4.23 3.66 14.11
CA MET A 216 4.02 5.11 14.04
C MET A 216 3.56 5.71 15.38
N TRP A 217 3.03 4.88 16.29
CA TRP A 217 2.65 5.29 17.64
C TRP A 217 3.86 5.44 18.56
N ASP A 218 4.82 4.53 18.44
CA ASP A 218 6.03 4.53 19.27
C ASP A 218 7.06 5.57 18.81
N SER A 219 7.04 5.91 17.52
CA SER A 219 7.78 7.03 16.97
C SER A 219 7.07 8.36 17.29
N ASN A 220 7.84 9.41 17.60
CA ASN A 220 7.32 10.76 17.87
C ASN A 220 6.52 11.38 16.68
N ALA A 221 6.36 10.66 15.56
CA ALA A 221 5.54 11.05 14.41
C ALA A 221 4.06 11.27 14.77
N MET A 222 3.52 10.47 15.72
CA MET A 222 2.17 10.70 16.28
C MET A 222 2.22 11.49 17.61
N GLN A 223 2.99 12.58 17.69
CA GLN A 223 2.67 13.58 18.71
C GLN A 223 1.20 14.03 18.53
N VAL A 224 0.47 13.99 19.64
CA VAL A 224 -0.99 14.06 19.87
C VAL A 224 -1.75 15.20 19.13
N HIS A 225 -1.07 16.07 18.39
CA HIS A 225 -1.66 17.12 17.56
C HIS A 225 -2.05 16.72 16.12
N HIS A 226 -1.60 15.57 15.59
CA HIS A 226 -1.94 15.12 14.23
C HIS A 226 -3.14 14.16 14.15
N LEU A 227 -3.38 13.32 15.17
CA LEU A 227 -4.52 12.38 15.18
C LEU A 227 -5.89 13.09 15.12
N SER A 228 -6.05 14.26 15.76
CA SER A 228 -7.30 15.04 15.67
C SER A 228 -7.57 15.61 14.27
N ARG A 229 -6.57 15.67 13.38
CA ARG A 229 -6.73 16.11 11.98
C ARG A 229 -7.07 14.98 11.01
N TYR A 230 -6.79 13.72 11.36
CA TYR A 230 -6.81 12.61 10.40
C TYR A 230 -7.73 11.43 10.76
N VAL A 231 -8.24 11.35 12.00
CA VAL A 231 -9.11 10.24 12.45
C VAL A 231 -10.55 10.33 11.92
N VAL A 232 -10.96 11.42 11.27
CA VAL A 232 -12.39 11.63 10.93
C VAL A 232 -12.87 10.83 9.71
N VAL A 233 -11.98 10.21 8.92
CA VAL A 233 -12.41 9.35 7.78
C VAL A 233 -12.81 7.92 8.23
N ALA A 234 -12.85 7.65 9.54
CA ALA A 234 -13.30 6.38 10.09
C ALA A 234 -14.79 6.37 10.52
N VAL A 235 -15.63 7.25 9.96
CA VAL A 235 -17.09 7.26 10.17
C VAL A 235 -17.83 6.96 8.87
#